data_AF-A0A2M6USI2-F1
#
_entry.id   AF-A0A2M6USI2-F1
#
_cell.length_a   1.000
_cell.length_b   1.000
_cell.length_c   1.000
_cell.angle_alpha   90.00
_cell.angle_beta   90.00
_cell.angle_gamma   90.00
#
_symmetry.space_group_name_H-M   'P 1'
#
loop_
_entity.id
_entity.type
_entity.pdbx_description
1 polymer ?
#
loop_
_entity_poly.entity_id
_entity_poly.type
_entity_poly.pdbx_seq_one_letter_code
_entity_poly.pdbx_strand_id
1 'polypeptide(L)'
;MFVDLSFVGLVFVIFSILKAFRFFHLRFFYMFLFCIFRRIFFLSCVGIFCFISAGYGQNPPSLPEDRPSPQSLLPLDDLIPNSSSSSATPSDSDSSAIILEDFDSNQLSHVDRIKQHKEAEILRLLKELKYCADVSQAKKLSQQLQHLWSQSGSETIDLLMSWAENAINSDDYGLALDYIDNALALLPTHAEAWVRRAWIHIQLNDFKLAMLDLNHALELEPRNYIAFFELGITMEATERPELALKAYETALNYYPQMQRLQKRIEALLDEQSPQAL
;
A
#
# COMPACT_ATOMS: atom_id res chain seq x y z
N MET A 1 66.03 -5.42 -45.85
CA MET A 1 65.24 -4.68 -44.83
C MET A 1 64.44 -5.70 -44.04
N PHE A 2 65.09 -6.42 -43.11
CA PHE A 2 64.40 -7.28 -42.14
C PHE A 2 64.23 -6.42 -40.89
N VAL A 3 63.01 -5.98 -40.62
CA VAL A 3 62.68 -5.29 -39.38
C VAL A 3 62.48 -6.37 -38.33
N ASP A 4 63.29 -6.35 -37.28
CA ASP A 4 63.29 -7.31 -36.18
C ASP A 4 61.90 -7.37 -35.50
N LEU A 5 61.11 -8.39 -35.88
CA LEU A 5 59.81 -8.71 -35.28
C LEU A 5 59.90 -8.88 -33.75
N SER A 6 61.07 -9.31 -33.27
CA SER A 6 61.42 -9.47 -31.86
C SER A 6 61.34 -8.16 -31.07
N PHE A 7 61.74 -7.04 -31.67
CA PHE A 7 61.78 -5.74 -31.02
C PHE A 7 60.38 -5.15 -30.86
N VAL A 8 59.53 -5.29 -31.89
CA VAL A 8 58.14 -4.82 -31.88
C VAL A 8 57.32 -5.56 -30.82
N GLY A 9 57.52 -6.87 -30.66
CA GLY A 9 56.86 -7.67 -29.63
C GLY A 9 57.23 -7.22 -28.21
N LEU A 10 58.51 -6.96 -27.95
CA LEU A 10 58.99 -6.51 -26.64
C LEU A 10 58.40 -5.15 -26.25
N VAL A 11 58.34 -4.20 -27.20
CA VAL A 11 57.76 -2.86 -26.97
C VAL A 11 56.26 -2.95 -26.65
N PHE A 12 55.52 -3.86 -27.29
CA PHE A 12 54.09 -4.04 -27.05
C PHE A 12 53.80 -4.64 -25.66
N VAL A 13 54.65 -5.58 -25.22
CA VAL A 13 54.56 -6.17 -23.87
C VAL A 13 54.88 -5.13 -22.81
N ILE A 14 55.95 -4.34 -22.98
CA ILE A 14 56.31 -3.26 -22.05
C ILE A 14 55.20 -2.21 -21.97
N PHE A 15 54.64 -1.78 -23.10
CA PHE A 15 53.53 -0.82 -23.12
C PHE A 15 52.27 -1.35 -22.43
N SER A 16 51.96 -2.64 -22.61
CA SER A 16 50.82 -3.29 -21.94
C SER A 16 51.03 -3.36 -20.42
N ILE A 17 52.24 -3.67 -19.96
CA ILE A 17 52.59 -3.70 -18.52
C ILE A 17 52.53 -2.29 -17.92
N LEU A 18 53.05 -1.26 -18.60
CA LEU A 18 52.96 0.13 -18.14
C LEU A 18 51.51 0.65 -18.08
N LYS A 19 50.66 0.24 -19.04
CA LYS A 19 49.24 0.60 -19.04
C LYS A 19 48.47 -0.10 -17.91
N ALA A 20 48.77 -1.37 -17.66
CA ALA A 20 48.22 -2.12 -16.53
C ALA A 20 48.68 -1.53 -15.18
N PHE A 21 49.94 -1.11 -15.08
CA PHE A 21 50.49 -0.47 -13.88
C PHE A 21 49.84 0.89 -13.60
N ARG A 22 49.66 1.74 -14.62
CA ARG A 22 48.91 3.01 -14.48
C ARG A 22 47.46 2.79 -14.08
N PHE A 23 46.79 1.77 -14.64
CA PHE A 23 45.40 1.46 -14.30
C PHE A 23 45.28 0.96 -12.85
N PHE A 24 46.22 0.13 -12.40
CA PHE A 24 46.26 -0.38 -11.03
C PHE A 24 46.53 0.75 -10.02
N HIS A 25 47.50 1.63 -10.29
CA HIS A 25 47.77 2.79 -9.43
C HIS A 25 46.61 3.77 -9.35
N LEU A 26 45.93 4.03 -10.48
CA LEU A 26 44.78 4.93 -10.50
C LEU A 26 43.60 4.34 -9.72
N ARG A 27 43.32 3.03 -9.89
CA ARG A 27 42.25 2.35 -9.16
C ARG A 27 42.55 2.21 -7.67
N PHE A 28 43.80 1.96 -7.30
CA PHE A 28 44.25 1.96 -5.90
C PHE A 28 44.14 3.35 -5.26
N PHE A 29 44.52 4.40 -6.00
CA PHE A 29 44.38 5.79 -5.56
C PHE A 29 42.91 6.18 -5.32
N TYR A 30 42.00 5.82 -6.23
CA TYR A 30 40.56 6.08 -6.05
C TYR A 30 39.97 5.28 -4.87
N MET A 31 40.36 4.01 -4.69
CA MET A 31 39.94 3.23 -3.52
C MET A 31 40.44 3.82 -2.20
N PHE A 32 41.70 4.27 -2.17
CA PHE A 32 42.30 4.90 -0.99
C PHE A 32 41.62 6.24 -0.67
N LEU A 33 41.37 7.07 -1.68
CA LEU A 33 40.65 8.33 -1.54
C LEU A 33 39.20 8.11 -1.05
N PHE A 34 38.51 7.09 -1.58
CA PHE A 34 37.18 6.70 -1.13
C PHE A 34 37.15 6.22 0.33
N CYS A 35 38.15 5.42 0.74
CA CYS A 35 38.29 4.99 2.14
C CYS A 35 38.56 6.17 3.09
N ILE A 36 39.38 7.14 2.68
CA ILE A 36 39.63 8.36 3.47
C ILE A 36 38.34 9.18 3.58
N PHE A 37 37.62 9.39 2.47
CA PHE A 37 36.38 10.16 2.48
C PHE A 37 35.31 9.52 3.37
N ARG A 38 35.16 8.19 3.30
CA ARG A 38 34.25 7.43 4.16
C ARG A 38 34.64 7.52 5.64
N ARG A 39 35.93 7.53 5.96
CA ARG A 39 36.42 7.67 7.34
C ARG A 39 36.20 9.09 7.87
N ILE A 40 36.44 10.12 7.06
CA ILE A 40 36.17 11.53 7.43
C ILE A 40 34.66 11.75 7.63
N PHE A 41 33.83 11.23 6.74
CA PHE A 41 32.36 11.29 6.87
C PHE A 41 31.88 10.60 8.15
N PHE A 42 32.40 9.40 8.45
CA PHE A 42 32.05 8.67 9.68
C PHE A 42 32.48 9.42 10.95
N LEU A 43 33.69 9.99 10.99
CA LEU A 43 34.14 10.79 12.14
C LEU A 43 33.31 12.08 12.29
N SER A 44 32.88 12.70 11.18
CA SER A 44 31.98 13.86 11.22
C SER A 44 30.61 13.51 11.80
N CYS A 45 30.03 12.37 11.43
CA CYS A 45 28.73 11.93 11.96
C CYS A 45 28.79 11.59 13.46
N VAL A 46 29.85 10.91 13.92
CA VAL A 46 30.02 10.57 15.34
C VAL A 46 30.26 11.84 16.19
N GLY A 47 30.99 12.83 15.66
CA GLY A 47 31.18 14.11 16.33
C GLY A 47 29.86 14.88 16.54
N ILE A 48 28.95 14.85 15.57
CA ILE A 48 27.63 15.49 15.68
C ILE A 48 26.75 14.75 16.70
N PHE A 49 26.84 13.42 16.76
CA PHE A 49 26.04 12.59 17.67
C PHE A 49 26.44 12.75 19.16
N CYS A 50 27.73 12.98 19.45
CA CYS A 50 28.20 13.18 20.82
C CYS A 50 27.85 14.56 21.41
N PHE A 51 27.57 15.58 20.59
CA PHE A 51 27.22 16.91 21.09
C PHE A 51 25.73 17.10 21.42
N ILE A 52 24.84 16.18 21.02
CA ILE A 52 23.40 16.26 21.31
C ILE A 52 23.01 15.42 22.55
N SER A 53 23.91 14.56 23.06
CA SER A 53 23.59 13.58 24.11
C SER A 53 23.66 14.10 25.56
N ALA A 54 23.84 15.41 25.81
CA ALA A 54 23.99 15.95 27.17
C ALA A 54 22.66 16.37 27.86
N GLY A 55 21.50 15.96 27.34
CA GLY A 55 20.19 16.47 27.79
C GLY A 55 19.20 15.47 28.40
N TYR A 56 19.48 14.16 28.44
CA TYR A 56 18.51 13.17 28.96
C TYR A 56 18.94 12.65 30.33
N GLY A 57 18.66 13.46 31.34
CA GLY A 57 18.90 13.14 32.75
C GLY A 57 17.90 13.87 33.64
N GLN A 58 16.61 13.55 33.50
CA GLN A 58 15.59 13.84 34.50
C GLN A 58 14.66 12.63 34.60
N ASN A 59 14.39 12.21 35.83
CA ASN A 59 13.77 10.95 36.23
C ASN A 59 12.41 10.70 35.53
N PRO A 60 12.10 9.44 35.15
CA PRO A 60 10.78 9.12 34.61
C PRO A 60 9.70 9.31 35.70
N PRO A 61 8.55 9.92 35.38
CA PRO A 61 7.43 9.97 36.32
C PRO A 61 6.89 8.56 36.55
N SER A 62 6.68 8.22 37.83
CA SER A 62 6.08 6.98 38.30
C SER A 62 4.70 6.74 37.68
N LEU A 63 4.50 5.54 37.15
CA LEU A 63 3.24 5.01 36.61
C LEU A 63 2.08 5.14 37.61
N PRO A 64 0.88 5.56 37.18
CA PRO A 64 -0.34 5.27 37.93
C PRO A 64 -0.65 3.76 37.82
N GLU A 65 -0.70 3.10 38.97
CA GLU A 65 -1.34 1.79 39.16
C GLU A 65 -2.83 1.92 38.84
N ASP A 66 -3.22 1.50 37.64
CA ASP A 66 -4.52 0.86 37.41
C ASP A 66 -4.54 0.28 35.99
N ARG A 67 -4.16 -1.00 35.88
CA ARG A 67 -4.46 -1.80 34.69
C ARG A 67 -5.73 -2.59 35.00
N PRO A 68 -6.83 -2.46 34.23
CA PRO A 68 -7.88 -3.46 34.31
C PRO A 68 -7.30 -4.82 33.85
N SER A 69 -7.43 -5.81 34.73
CA SER A 69 -7.14 -7.22 34.47
C SER A 69 -7.85 -7.73 33.22
N PRO A 70 -7.26 -8.67 32.46
CA PRO A 70 -7.88 -9.25 31.27
C PRO A 70 -9.13 -10.02 31.70
N GLN A 71 -10.31 -9.47 31.44
CA GLN A 71 -11.55 -10.20 31.62
C GLN A 71 -11.68 -11.24 30.51
N SER A 72 -11.37 -12.48 30.91
CA SER A 72 -11.96 -13.74 30.45
C SER A 72 -12.33 -13.81 28.97
N LEU A 73 -11.41 -14.36 28.17
CA LEU A 73 -11.78 -15.13 27.00
C LEU A 73 -12.81 -16.17 27.44
N LEU A 74 -13.98 -16.14 26.80
CA LEU A 74 -15.03 -17.15 26.95
C LEU A 74 -14.43 -18.55 26.76
N PRO A 75 -14.77 -19.54 27.59
CA PRO A 75 -14.34 -20.92 27.38
C PRO A 75 -14.94 -21.45 26.07
N LEU A 76 -14.09 -22.07 25.24
CA LEU A 76 -14.45 -22.63 23.94
C LEU A 76 -15.22 -23.97 24.04
N ASP A 77 -15.92 -24.22 25.15
CA ASP A 77 -16.54 -25.51 25.46
C ASP A 77 -18.04 -25.59 25.13
N ASP A 78 -18.67 -24.49 24.69
CA ASP A 78 -20.11 -24.45 24.32
C ASP A 78 -20.39 -24.70 22.83
N LEU A 79 -19.39 -25.11 22.03
CA LEU A 79 -19.56 -25.39 20.59
C LEU A 79 -19.66 -26.88 20.22
N ILE A 80 -19.81 -27.78 21.21
CA ILE A 80 -20.07 -29.20 20.94
C ILE A 80 -21.51 -29.53 21.34
N PRO A 81 -22.41 -29.84 20.39
CA PRO A 81 -23.71 -30.38 20.76
C PRO A 81 -23.53 -31.80 21.31
N ASN A 82 -23.97 -32.00 22.55
CA ASN A 82 -24.03 -33.28 23.23
C ASN A 82 -24.74 -34.34 22.37
N SER A 83 -24.00 -35.38 22.00
CA SER A 83 -24.58 -36.65 21.58
C SER A 83 -25.11 -37.39 22.81
N SER A 84 -26.40 -37.25 23.11
CA SER A 84 -27.11 -38.17 24.01
C SER A 84 -27.97 -39.13 23.19
N SER A 85 -27.63 -40.40 23.34
CA SER A 85 -28.20 -41.61 22.76
C SER A 85 -29.59 -42.00 23.31
N SER A 86 -30.21 -42.97 22.60
CA SER A 86 -31.36 -43.84 22.92
C SER A 86 -32.73 -43.28 22.48
N SER A 87 -33.58 -43.98 21.72
CA SER A 87 -33.77 -45.43 21.57
C SER A 87 -34.69 -45.75 20.37
N ALA A 88 -34.37 -46.79 19.58
CA ALA A 88 -35.31 -47.84 19.11
C ALA A 88 -34.74 -48.64 17.93
N THR A 89 -34.76 -49.97 18.05
CA THR A 89 -34.70 -50.98 16.97
C THR A 89 -35.80 -52.01 17.27
N PRO A 90 -36.24 -52.92 16.37
CA PRO A 90 -35.66 -53.29 15.06
C PRO A 90 -36.71 -53.51 13.93
N SER A 91 -36.23 -54.07 12.80
CA SER A 91 -36.97 -54.63 11.63
C SER A 91 -37.28 -53.60 10.53
N ASP A 92 -37.05 -53.80 9.23
CA ASP A 92 -36.77 -55.00 8.45
C ASP A 92 -35.86 -54.66 7.24
N SER A 93 -35.39 -55.75 6.63
CA SER A 93 -34.73 -55.92 5.34
C SER A 93 -35.02 -54.91 4.22
N ASP A 94 -34.00 -54.81 3.36
CA ASP A 94 -34.05 -54.34 1.97
C ASP A 94 -34.16 -52.84 1.76
N SER A 95 -33.00 -52.18 1.70
CA SER A 95 -32.68 -51.16 0.69
C SER A 95 -31.29 -50.57 0.95
N SER A 96 -30.24 -51.39 0.78
CA SER A 96 -28.89 -50.90 0.52
C SER A 96 -28.82 -50.36 -0.91
N ALA A 97 -29.47 -49.21 -1.13
CA ALA A 97 -29.39 -48.39 -2.33
C ALA A 97 -29.95 -46.98 -2.01
N ILE A 98 -29.41 -46.30 -1.00
CA ILE A 98 -29.53 -44.84 -0.94
C ILE A 98 -28.48 -44.29 -1.90
N ILE A 99 -28.91 -44.21 -3.16
CA ILE A 99 -28.78 -43.02 -4.00
C ILE A 99 -27.56 -42.14 -3.62
N LEU A 100 -26.42 -42.46 -4.23
CA LEU A 100 -25.36 -41.48 -4.51
C LEU A 100 -25.82 -40.56 -5.66
N GLU A 101 -26.99 -39.93 -5.53
CA GLU A 101 -27.37 -38.84 -6.43
C GLU A 101 -27.04 -37.53 -5.72
N ASP A 102 -26.17 -36.78 -6.37
CA ASP A 102 -26.18 -35.33 -6.35
C ASP A 102 -25.89 -34.70 -4.98
N PHE A 103 -24.72 -34.99 -4.41
CA PHE A 103 -24.03 -33.94 -3.64
C PHE A 103 -23.49 -32.91 -4.63
N ASP A 104 -24.43 -32.15 -5.19
CA ASP A 104 -24.22 -31.12 -6.17
C ASP A 104 -23.15 -30.18 -5.63
N SER A 105 -22.01 -30.17 -6.33
CA SER A 105 -20.73 -29.56 -5.96
C SER A 105 -20.76 -28.03 -6.05
N ASN A 106 -21.77 -27.40 -5.43
CA ASN A 106 -22.04 -25.97 -5.57
C ASN A 106 -22.33 -25.26 -4.23
N GLN A 107 -21.80 -25.77 -3.11
CA GLN A 107 -21.69 -24.96 -1.90
C GLN A 107 -20.51 -24.00 -2.08
N LEU A 108 -20.80 -22.78 -2.57
CA LEU A 108 -19.89 -21.62 -2.48
C LEU A 108 -19.18 -21.63 -1.11
N SER A 109 -17.85 -21.48 -1.09
CA SER A 109 -17.12 -21.52 0.19
C SER A 109 -17.63 -20.40 1.11
N HIS A 110 -17.51 -20.59 2.43
CA HIS A 110 -17.91 -19.55 3.39
C HIS A 110 -17.22 -18.20 3.10
N VAL A 111 -15.96 -18.26 2.65
CA VAL A 111 -15.17 -17.09 2.23
C VAL A 111 -15.78 -16.40 1.02
N ASP A 112 -16.23 -17.17 0.03
CA ASP A 112 -16.85 -16.60 -1.17
C ASP A 112 -18.18 -15.92 -0.85
N ARG A 113 -18.96 -16.46 0.08
CA ARG A 113 -20.20 -15.81 0.56
C ARG A 113 -19.92 -14.49 1.26
N ILE A 114 -18.88 -14.42 2.09
CA ILE A 114 -18.47 -13.15 2.72
C ILE A 114 -18.05 -12.12 1.67
N LYS A 115 -17.24 -12.53 0.68
CA LYS A 115 -16.80 -11.65 -0.41
C LYS A 115 -17.99 -11.14 -1.23
N GLN A 116 -18.93 -12.02 -1.57
CA GLN A 116 -20.16 -11.67 -2.29
C GLN A 116 -21.04 -10.70 -1.49
N HIS A 117 -21.21 -10.94 -0.19
CA HIS A 117 -21.99 -10.05 0.67
C HIS A 117 -21.33 -8.67 0.76
N LYS A 118 -20.00 -8.62 0.94
CA LYS A 118 -19.23 -7.38 0.95
C LYS A 118 -19.39 -6.61 -0.35
N GLU A 119 -19.27 -7.29 -1.49
CA GLU A 119 -19.42 -6.70 -2.82
C GLU A 119 -20.84 -6.16 -3.05
N ALA A 120 -21.88 -6.89 -2.60
CA ALA A 120 -23.26 -6.42 -2.68
C ALA A 120 -23.49 -5.14 -1.85
N GLU A 121 -22.88 -5.05 -0.66
CA GLU A 121 -22.98 -3.87 0.19
C GLU A 121 -22.20 -2.68 -0.41
N ILE A 122 -21.03 -2.92 -1.00
CA ILE A 122 -20.28 -1.89 -1.76
C ILE A 122 -21.14 -1.31 -2.89
N LEU A 123 -21.78 -2.17 -3.68
CA LEU A 123 -22.66 -1.76 -4.78
C LEU A 123 -23.86 -0.95 -4.28
N ARG A 124 -24.46 -1.38 -3.16
CA ARG A 124 -25.55 -0.66 -2.52
C ARG A 124 -25.11 0.73 -2.06
N LEU A 125 -24.00 0.83 -1.33
CA LEU A 125 -23.47 2.10 -0.82
C LEU A 125 -23.08 3.04 -1.96
N LEU A 126 -22.45 2.55 -3.03
CA LEU A 126 -22.14 3.35 -4.21
C LEU A 126 -23.40 3.92 -4.87
N LYS A 127 -24.47 3.10 -4.96
CA LYS A 127 -25.75 3.55 -5.50
C LYS A 127 -26.36 4.63 -4.60
N GLU A 128 -26.42 4.40 -3.29
CA GLU A 128 -26.94 5.39 -2.34
C GLU A 128 -26.12 6.69 -2.38
N LEU A 129 -24.79 6.59 -2.43
CA LEU A 129 -23.87 7.72 -2.51
C LEU A 129 -24.09 8.56 -3.77
N LYS A 130 -24.33 7.90 -4.92
CA LYS A 130 -24.60 8.56 -6.20
C LYS A 130 -25.89 9.38 -6.21
N TYR A 131 -26.95 8.89 -5.56
CA TYR A 131 -28.26 9.55 -5.56
C TYR A 131 -28.51 10.40 -4.31
N CYS A 132 -27.59 10.42 -3.34
CA CYS A 132 -27.72 11.21 -2.13
C CYS A 132 -27.61 12.71 -2.44
N ALA A 133 -28.61 13.48 -2.01
CA ALA A 133 -28.62 14.94 -2.12
C ALA A 133 -28.01 15.64 -0.89
N ASP A 134 -28.07 15.02 0.29
CA ASP A 134 -27.54 15.58 1.53
C ASP A 134 -26.04 15.30 1.67
N VAL A 135 -25.26 16.36 1.79
CA VAL A 135 -23.79 16.33 1.94
C VAL A 135 -23.36 15.59 3.21
N SER A 136 -24.08 15.77 4.32
CA SER A 136 -23.74 15.13 5.60
C SER A 136 -23.96 13.63 5.57
N GLN A 137 -25.09 13.20 4.99
CA GLN A 137 -25.37 11.78 4.78
C GLN A 137 -24.41 11.15 3.78
N ALA A 138 -24.14 11.83 2.65
CA ALA A 138 -23.18 11.35 1.65
C ALA A 138 -21.79 11.14 2.26
N LYS A 139 -21.35 12.02 3.18
CA LYS A 139 -20.09 11.84 3.90
C LYS A 139 -20.09 10.56 4.77
N LYS A 140 -21.18 10.29 5.47
CA LYS A 140 -21.30 9.05 6.29
C LYS A 140 -21.29 7.80 5.42
N LEU A 141 -22.02 7.80 4.30
CA LEU A 141 -22.01 6.70 3.33
C LEU A 141 -20.62 6.48 2.74
N SER A 142 -19.92 7.56 2.39
CA SER A 142 -18.53 7.54 1.92
C SER A 142 -17.59 6.91 2.96
N GLN A 143 -17.73 7.24 4.24
CA GLN A 143 -16.95 6.64 5.33
C GLN A 143 -17.23 5.15 5.51
N GLN A 144 -18.50 4.74 5.45
CA GLN A 144 -18.88 3.32 5.51
C GLN A 144 -18.28 2.54 4.34
N LEU A 145 -18.32 3.10 3.14
CA LEU A 145 -17.73 2.47 1.96
C LEU A 145 -16.21 2.35 2.06
N GLN A 146 -15.54 3.40 2.53
CA GLN A 146 -14.09 3.38 2.79
C GLN A 146 -13.72 2.31 3.81
N HIS A 147 -14.50 2.16 4.88
CA HIS A 147 -14.29 1.11 5.87
C HIS A 147 -14.43 -0.29 5.26
N LEU A 148 -15.40 -0.51 4.36
CA LEU A 148 -15.48 -1.77 3.64
C LEU A 148 -14.28 -1.98 2.71
N TRP A 149 -13.88 -0.97 1.93
CA TRP A 149 -12.71 -1.10 1.06
C TRP A 149 -11.42 -1.37 1.84
N SER A 150 -11.26 -0.80 3.03
CA SER A 150 -10.08 -1.00 3.87
C SER A 150 -9.99 -2.41 4.48
N GLN A 151 -11.10 -3.14 4.61
CA GLN A 151 -11.08 -4.51 5.12
C GLN A 151 -10.51 -5.46 4.05
N SER A 152 -9.32 -5.99 4.25
CA SER A 152 -8.73 -6.95 3.30
C SER A 152 -9.35 -8.35 3.40
N GLY A 153 -9.95 -8.69 4.56
CA GLY A 153 -10.35 -10.05 4.91
C GLY A 153 -9.22 -10.87 5.53
N SER A 154 -8.08 -10.24 5.86
CA SER A 154 -6.99 -10.83 6.62
C SER A 154 -6.58 -9.87 7.74
N GLU A 155 -6.63 -10.36 8.98
CA GLU A 155 -6.28 -9.58 10.16
C GLU A 155 -4.82 -9.11 10.14
N THR A 156 -3.92 -9.92 9.57
CA THR A 156 -2.51 -9.56 9.40
C THR A 156 -2.35 -8.38 8.45
N ILE A 157 -3.05 -8.39 7.31
CA ILE A 157 -3.00 -7.29 6.34
C ILE A 157 -3.64 -6.04 6.94
N ASP A 158 -4.79 -6.19 7.61
CA ASP A 158 -5.48 -5.06 8.24
C ASP A 158 -4.62 -4.44 9.36
N LEU A 159 -3.86 -5.25 10.10
CA LEU A 159 -2.91 -4.77 11.10
C LEU A 159 -1.72 -4.02 10.48
N LEU A 160 -1.13 -4.54 9.40
CA LEU A 160 -0.07 -3.85 8.66
C LEU A 160 -0.55 -2.51 8.12
N MET A 161 -1.76 -2.46 7.55
CA MET A 161 -2.38 -1.23 7.07
C MET A 161 -2.66 -0.25 8.21
N SER A 162 -3.05 -0.74 9.40
CA SER A 162 -3.21 0.11 10.59
C SER A 162 -1.88 0.71 11.04
N TRP A 163 -0.78 -0.04 11.03
CA TRP A 163 0.55 0.49 11.34
C TRP A 163 1.04 1.48 10.29
N ALA A 164 0.77 1.23 9.00
CA ALA A 164 1.04 2.18 7.94
C ALA A 164 0.31 3.50 8.17
N GLU A 165 -0.98 3.45 8.51
CA GLU A 165 -1.77 4.64 8.83
C GLU A 165 -1.21 5.40 10.03
N ASN A 166 -0.78 4.71 11.09
CA ASN A 166 -0.12 5.37 12.23
C ASN A 166 1.21 6.03 11.86
N ALA A 167 1.99 5.40 10.96
CA ALA A 167 3.22 5.97 10.44
C ALA A 167 2.95 7.20 9.55
N ILE A 168 1.93 7.16 8.68
CA ILE A 168 1.44 8.31 7.90
C ILE A 168 1.06 9.47 8.83
N ASN A 169 0.31 9.19 9.90
CA ASN A 169 -0.10 10.20 10.89
C ASN A 169 1.08 10.78 11.69
N SER A 170 2.24 10.12 11.65
CA SER A 170 3.48 10.58 12.26
C SER A 170 4.45 11.21 11.23
N ASP A 171 4.00 11.39 9.99
CA ASP A 171 4.79 11.82 8.82
C ASP A 171 6.02 10.93 8.51
N ASP A 172 6.04 9.70 9.02
CA ASP A 172 7.07 8.71 8.71
C ASP A 172 6.68 7.90 7.47
N TYR A 173 6.79 8.56 6.30
CA TYR A 173 6.43 7.96 5.03
C TYR A 173 7.30 6.78 4.63
N GLY A 174 8.56 6.72 5.07
CA GLY A 174 9.44 5.58 4.82
C GLY A 174 8.92 4.32 5.51
N LEU A 175 8.62 4.43 6.80
CA LEU A 175 8.06 3.32 7.58
C LEU A 175 6.65 2.93 7.08
N ALA A 176 5.84 3.91 6.68
CA ALA A 176 4.53 3.62 6.10
C ALA A 176 4.62 2.82 4.80
N LEU A 177 5.55 3.17 3.90
CA LEU A 177 5.83 2.41 2.68
C LEU A 177 6.27 0.99 2.99
N ASP A 178 7.17 0.79 3.96
CA ASP A 178 7.61 -0.55 4.37
C ASP A 178 6.41 -1.42 4.81
N TYR A 179 5.50 -0.90 5.64
CA TYR A 179 4.32 -1.65 6.06
C TYR A 179 3.37 -1.97 4.90
N ILE A 180 3.14 -1.01 4.00
CA ILE A 180 2.28 -1.20 2.83
C ILE A 180 2.90 -2.20 1.84
N ASP A 181 4.21 -2.15 1.61
CA ASP A 181 4.91 -3.08 0.73
C ASP A 181 4.85 -4.51 1.27
N ASN A 182 4.98 -4.70 2.58
CA ASN A 182 4.76 -6.00 3.21
C ASN A 182 3.31 -6.48 3.07
N ALA A 183 2.32 -5.59 3.22
CA ALA A 183 0.92 -5.93 3.00
C ALA A 183 0.66 -6.35 1.55
N LEU A 184 1.21 -5.62 0.58
CA LEU A 184 1.06 -5.91 -0.86
C LEU A 184 1.82 -7.17 -1.29
N ALA A 185 2.94 -7.50 -0.65
CA ALA A 185 3.64 -8.76 -0.88
C ALA A 185 2.80 -9.98 -0.47
N LEU A 186 1.97 -9.84 0.57
CA LEU A 186 1.08 -10.88 1.07
C LEU A 186 -0.27 -10.93 0.33
N LEU A 187 -0.82 -9.76 -0.03
CA LEU A 187 -2.10 -9.64 -0.72
C LEU A 187 -2.03 -8.57 -1.83
N PRO A 188 -1.47 -8.91 -3.01
CA PRO A 188 -1.32 -7.95 -4.10
C PRO A 188 -2.65 -7.48 -4.70
N THR A 189 -3.75 -8.18 -4.43
CA THR A 189 -5.09 -7.82 -4.90
C THR A 189 -5.84 -6.87 -3.96
N HIS A 190 -5.20 -6.34 -2.90
CA HIS A 190 -5.83 -5.39 -2.00
C HIS A 190 -5.73 -3.95 -2.55
N ALA A 191 -6.75 -3.52 -3.30
CA ALA A 191 -6.77 -2.24 -3.98
C ALA A 191 -6.46 -1.04 -3.06
N GLU A 192 -6.97 -1.03 -1.83
CA GLU A 192 -6.80 0.10 -0.91
C GLU A 192 -5.34 0.32 -0.49
N ALA A 193 -4.53 -0.75 -0.38
CA ALA A 193 -3.10 -0.64 -0.11
C ALA A 193 -2.36 0.07 -1.25
N TRP A 194 -2.71 -0.20 -2.51
CA TRP A 194 -2.17 0.52 -3.67
C TRP A 194 -2.57 2.00 -3.65
N VAL A 195 -3.82 2.32 -3.32
CA VAL A 195 -4.27 3.73 -3.17
C VAL A 195 -3.49 4.44 -2.08
N ARG A 196 -3.28 3.81 -0.92
CA ARG A 196 -2.50 4.39 0.17
C ARG A 196 -1.03 4.58 -0.20
N ARG A 197 -0.41 3.62 -0.88
CA ARG A 197 0.97 3.77 -1.36
C ARG A 197 1.10 4.91 -2.36
N ALA A 198 0.16 5.00 -3.29
CA ALA A 198 0.11 6.10 -4.24
C ALA A 198 -0.01 7.46 -3.54
N TRP A 199 -0.88 7.56 -2.54
CA TRP A 199 -1.04 8.79 -1.77
C TRP A 199 0.28 9.23 -1.12
N ILE A 200 1.04 8.28 -0.55
CA ILE A 200 2.38 8.58 0.00
C ILE A 200 3.32 9.06 -1.11
N HIS A 201 3.33 8.39 -2.27
CA HIS A 201 4.13 8.84 -3.42
C HIS A 201 3.72 10.25 -3.90
N ILE A 202 2.44 10.62 -3.83
CA ILE A 202 1.99 12.00 -4.11
C ILE A 202 2.59 12.97 -3.08
N GLN A 203 2.57 12.64 -1.79
CA GLN A 203 3.19 13.50 -0.76
C GLN A 203 4.70 13.67 -0.97
N LEU A 204 5.36 12.64 -1.49
CA LEU A 204 6.79 12.65 -1.84
C LEU A 204 7.09 13.28 -3.21
N ASN A 205 6.07 13.73 -3.95
CA ASN A 205 6.17 14.21 -5.34
C ASN A 205 6.67 13.16 -6.36
N ASP A 206 6.58 11.88 -6.01
CA ASP A 206 6.90 10.74 -6.88
C ASP A 206 5.71 10.39 -7.80
N PHE A 207 5.22 11.36 -8.56
CA PHE A 207 3.98 11.26 -9.35
C PHE A 207 3.96 10.08 -10.33
N LYS A 208 5.13 9.64 -10.82
CA LYS A 208 5.24 8.47 -11.70
C LYS A 208 4.86 7.19 -10.98
N LEU A 209 5.34 6.99 -9.75
CA LEU A 209 5.01 5.82 -8.94
C LEU A 209 3.56 5.89 -8.49
N ALA A 210 3.10 7.07 -8.07
CA ALA A 210 1.70 7.29 -7.73
C ALA A 210 0.74 6.91 -8.87
N MET A 211 1.03 7.34 -10.11
CA MET A 211 0.20 6.96 -11.26
C MET A 211 0.18 5.44 -11.51
N LEU A 212 1.31 4.75 -11.36
CA LEU A 212 1.35 3.30 -11.54
C LEU A 212 0.48 2.59 -10.50
N ASP A 213 0.61 3.00 -9.24
CA ASP A 213 -0.14 2.43 -8.13
C ASP A 213 -1.65 2.73 -8.23
N LEU A 214 -2.02 3.95 -8.62
CA LEU A 214 -3.43 4.32 -8.82
C LEU A 214 -4.06 3.55 -9.99
N ASN A 215 -3.34 3.38 -11.09
CA ASN A 215 -3.85 2.59 -12.21
C ASN A 215 -4.06 1.13 -11.80
N HIS A 216 -3.13 0.54 -11.05
CA HIS A 216 -3.29 -0.82 -10.57
C HIS A 216 -4.43 -0.94 -9.54
N ALA A 217 -4.60 0.03 -8.65
CA ALA A 217 -5.75 0.09 -7.76
C ALA A 217 -7.08 0.13 -8.53
N LEU A 218 -7.13 0.88 -9.63
CA LEU A 218 -8.31 1.00 -10.50
C LEU A 218 -8.55 -0.24 -11.38
N GLU A 219 -7.52 -1.02 -11.68
CA GLU A 219 -7.67 -2.36 -12.30
C GLU A 219 -8.38 -3.33 -11.34
N LEU A 220 -8.05 -3.24 -10.04
CA LEU A 220 -8.61 -4.09 -9.00
C LEU A 220 -10.01 -3.63 -8.55
N GLU A 221 -10.22 -2.32 -8.39
CA GLU A 221 -11.49 -1.71 -8.02
C GLU A 221 -11.79 -0.50 -8.93
N PRO A 222 -12.43 -0.74 -10.09
CA PRO A 222 -12.73 0.30 -11.07
C PRO A 222 -13.70 1.39 -10.60
N ARG A 223 -14.33 1.23 -9.43
CA ARG A 223 -15.31 2.17 -8.86
C ARG A 223 -14.72 2.99 -7.71
N ASN A 224 -13.42 2.87 -7.44
CA ASN A 224 -12.76 3.59 -6.37
C ASN A 224 -12.65 5.09 -6.70
N TYR A 225 -13.60 5.88 -6.22
CA TYR A 225 -13.62 7.33 -6.45
C TYR A 225 -12.44 8.06 -5.80
N ILE A 226 -11.82 7.47 -4.76
CA ILE A 226 -10.64 8.04 -4.11
C ILE A 226 -9.45 7.91 -5.04
N ALA A 227 -9.26 6.75 -5.66
CA ALA A 227 -8.20 6.55 -6.65
C ALA A 227 -8.34 7.51 -7.84
N PHE A 228 -9.55 7.75 -8.35
CA PHE A 228 -9.79 8.76 -9.38
C PHE A 228 -9.51 10.20 -8.90
N PHE A 229 -9.87 10.52 -7.66
CA PHE A 229 -9.56 11.82 -7.07
C PHE A 229 -8.05 12.04 -6.95
N GLU A 230 -7.30 11.08 -6.40
CA GLU A 230 -5.85 11.14 -6.29
C GLU A 230 -5.16 11.17 -7.67
N LEU A 231 -5.74 10.48 -8.67
CA LEU A 231 -5.26 10.55 -10.05
C LEU A 231 -5.43 11.96 -10.61
N GLY A 232 -6.56 12.61 -10.36
CA GLY A 232 -6.78 14.00 -10.77
C GLY A 232 -5.78 14.97 -10.12
N ILE A 233 -5.52 14.81 -8.81
CA ILE A 233 -4.47 15.57 -8.11
C ILE A 233 -3.11 15.37 -8.78
N THR A 234 -2.78 14.11 -9.09
CA THR A 234 -1.51 13.76 -9.73
C THR A 234 -1.39 14.36 -11.13
N MET A 235 -2.48 14.42 -11.89
CA MET A 235 -2.50 15.04 -13.23
C MET A 235 -2.38 16.56 -13.15
N GLU A 236 -3.00 17.22 -12.18
CA GLU A 236 -2.77 18.66 -11.95
C GLU A 236 -1.32 18.95 -11.60
N ALA A 237 -0.74 18.19 -10.66
CA ALA A 237 0.63 18.37 -10.22
C ALA A 237 1.66 18.12 -11.33
N THR A 238 1.27 17.40 -12.38
CA THR A 238 2.09 17.14 -13.58
C THR A 238 1.69 18.01 -14.78
N GLU A 239 0.99 19.12 -14.54
CA GLU A 239 0.59 20.13 -15.53
C GLU A 239 -0.31 19.57 -16.67
N ARG A 240 -1.21 18.64 -16.33
CA ARG A 240 -2.16 18.01 -17.26
C ARG A 240 -3.60 18.25 -16.82
N PRO A 241 -4.08 19.50 -16.84
CA PRO A 241 -5.37 19.87 -16.25
C PRO A 241 -6.57 19.25 -16.98
N GLU A 242 -6.49 18.99 -18.30
CA GLU A 242 -7.54 18.28 -19.04
C GLU A 242 -7.73 16.84 -18.54
N LEU A 243 -6.62 16.13 -18.27
CA LEU A 243 -6.68 14.78 -17.71
C LEU A 243 -7.14 14.79 -16.26
N ALA A 244 -6.76 15.82 -15.51
CA ALA A 244 -7.24 16.01 -14.14
C ALA A 244 -8.76 16.17 -14.09
N LEU A 245 -9.31 17.05 -14.93
CA LEU A 245 -10.76 17.26 -15.04
C LEU A 245 -11.49 15.95 -15.32
N LYS A 246 -11.02 15.16 -16.29
CA LYS A 246 -11.62 13.85 -16.61
C LYS A 246 -11.60 12.87 -15.42
N ALA A 247 -10.49 12.81 -14.69
CA ALA A 247 -10.37 11.96 -13.51
C ALA A 247 -11.33 12.40 -12.41
N TYR A 248 -11.42 13.71 -12.16
CA TYR A 248 -12.34 14.28 -11.18
C TYR A 248 -13.81 14.12 -11.54
N GLU A 249 -14.20 14.30 -12.79
CA GLU A 249 -15.55 14.02 -13.27
C GLU A 249 -15.93 12.56 -13.03
N THR A 250 -14.97 11.64 -13.26
CA THR A 250 -15.17 10.22 -12.99
C THR A 250 -15.37 9.95 -11.51
N ALA A 251 -14.59 10.60 -10.63
CA ALA A 251 -14.79 10.52 -9.17
C ALA A 251 -16.17 11.07 -8.76
N LEU A 252 -16.60 12.22 -9.31
CA LEU A 252 -17.91 12.81 -9.03
C LEU A 252 -19.08 11.97 -9.56
N ASN A 253 -18.90 11.15 -10.60
CA ASN A 253 -19.94 10.23 -11.05
C ASN A 253 -20.28 9.15 -9.99
N TYR A 254 -19.34 8.82 -9.10
CA TYR A 254 -19.55 7.91 -7.97
C TYR A 254 -19.89 8.65 -6.67
N TYR A 255 -19.26 9.80 -6.42
CA TYR A 255 -19.52 10.64 -5.25
C TYR A 255 -19.82 12.08 -5.64
N PRO A 256 -21.05 12.39 -6.10
CA PRO A 256 -21.39 13.72 -6.59
C PRO A 256 -21.29 14.82 -5.53
N GLN A 257 -21.59 14.52 -4.26
CA GLN A 257 -21.61 15.50 -3.17
C GLN A 257 -20.22 15.84 -2.59
N MET A 258 -19.13 15.48 -3.28
CA MET A 258 -17.78 15.83 -2.87
C MET A 258 -17.50 17.32 -3.12
N GLN A 259 -17.94 18.19 -2.20
CA GLN A 259 -17.87 19.66 -2.36
C GLN A 259 -16.47 20.19 -2.66
N ARG A 260 -15.44 19.62 -2.03
CA ARG A 260 -14.03 20.01 -2.28
C ARG A 260 -13.67 19.82 -3.76
N LEU A 261 -14.12 18.71 -4.33
CA LEU A 261 -13.83 18.35 -5.71
C LEU A 261 -14.61 19.21 -6.71
N GLN A 262 -15.90 19.46 -6.43
CA GLN A 262 -16.70 20.39 -7.23
C GLN A 262 -16.04 21.77 -7.35
N LYS A 263 -15.60 22.34 -6.22
CA LYS A 263 -14.89 23.63 -6.19
C LYS A 263 -13.58 23.59 -6.97
N ARG A 264 -12.85 22.47 -6.93
CA ARG A 264 -11.59 22.35 -7.67
C ARG A 264 -11.82 22.29 -9.18
N ILE A 265 -12.83 21.55 -9.63
CA ILE A 265 -13.23 21.51 -11.05
C ILE A 265 -13.63 22.91 -11.54
N GLU A 266 -14.46 23.62 -10.79
CA GLU A 266 -14.88 24.99 -11.11
C GLU A 266 -13.66 25.91 -11.30
N ALA A 267 -12.72 25.90 -10.35
CA ALA A 267 -11.49 26.67 -10.45
C ALA A 267 -10.64 26.30 -11.70
N LEU A 268 -10.52 25.02 -12.02
CA LEU A 268 -9.78 24.58 -13.21
C LEU A 268 -10.44 25.01 -14.52
N LEU A 269 -11.78 25.04 -14.58
CA LEU A 269 -12.51 25.52 -15.76
C LEU A 269 -12.38 27.03 -15.94
N ASP A 270 -12.36 27.78 -14.84
CA ASP A 270 -12.12 29.23 -14.86
C ASP A 270 -10.69 29.56 -15.31
N GLU A 271 -9.69 28.79 -14.85
CA GLU A 271 -8.29 28.91 -15.26
C GLU A 271 -8.10 28.62 -16.78
N GLN A 272 -8.90 27.71 -17.34
CA GLN A 272 -8.84 27.34 -18.76
C GLN A 272 -9.66 28.23 -19.68
N SER A 273 -10.60 29.00 -19.12
CA SER A 273 -11.38 29.95 -19.91
C SER A 273 -10.44 31.06 -20.39
N PRO A 274 -10.21 31.23 -21.71
CA PRO A 274 -9.37 32.31 -22.18
C PRO A 274 -9.99 33.62 -21.69
N GLN A 275 -9.29 34.30 -20.79
CA GLN A 275 -9.65 35.65 -20.38
C GLN A 275 -9.85 36.45 -21.67
N ALA A 276 -11.08 36.89 -21.90
CA ALA A 276 -11.42 37.75 -23.02
C ALA A 276 -10.54 39.02 -22.93
N LEU A 277 -9.45 39.02 -23.70
CA LEU A 277 -8.54 40.12 -23.94
C LEU A 277 -8.20 40.15 -25.43
#